data_AF-A0A554J7W8-F1
#
_entry.id   AF-A0A554J7W8-F1
#
_cell.length_a   1.000
_cell.length_b   1.000
_cell.length_c   1.000
_cell.angle_alpha   90.00
_cell.angle_beta   90.00
_cell.angle_gamma   90.00
#
_symmetry.space_group_name_H-M   'P 1'
#
loop_
_entity.id
_entity.type
_entity.pdbx_description
1 polymer ?
#
loop_
_entity_poly.entity_id
_entity_poly.type
_entity_poly.pdbx_seq_one_letter_code
_entity_poly.pdbx_strand_id
1 'polypeptide(L)'
;RITSQINPMTSFAFGDIFQYGDKEYIFLAETEDILYAARILNKEQTTILTKGTEAAIRRNSLMLDNLTYSFVILQTRELRERAAYFASTGKDRFDGPIFTPLNIELSKEDLKGIKDEITKKKCVSLKLKELVKDIDI
;
A
#
# COMPACT_ATOMS: atom_id res chain seq x y z
N ARG A 1 11.55 29.71 -23.67
CA ARG A 1 12.04 28.76 -22.64
C ARG A 1 10.90 28.60 -21.64
N ILE A 2 10.18 27.48 -21.68
CA ILE A 2 9.09 27.20 -20.73
C ILE A 2 9.70 26.30 -19.67
N THR A 3 10.03 26.87 -18.52
CA THR A 3 10.51 26.14 -17.35
C THR A 3 9.31 25.62 -16.57
N SER A 4 9.11 24.31 -16.65
CA SER A 4 8.85 23.40 -15.52
C SER A 4 7.88 23.89 -14.44
N GLN A 5 6.61 23.48 -14.53
CA GLN A 5 5.78 23.29 -13.33
C GLN A 5 5.76 21.80 -13.00
N ILE A 6 6.76 21.38 -12.24
CA ILE A 6 6.68 20.11 -11.50
C ILE A 6 5.89 20.49 -10.24
N ASN A 7 4.62 20.09 -10.13
CA ASN A 7 3.89 20.18 -8.88
C ASN A 7 4.49 19.12 -7.93
N PRO A 8 5.17 19.47 -6.82
CA PRO A 8 5.56 18.48 -5.84
C PRO A 8 4.32 18.27 -4.94
N MET A 9 3.34 17.49 -5.39
CA MET A 9 2.11 17.34 -4.61
C MET A 9 2.30 16.54 -3.33
N THR A 10 3.37 15.76 -3.18
CA THR A 10 3.76 15.21 -1.87
C THR A 10 5.27 14.97 -1.76
N SER A 11 5.90 15.37 -0.63
CA SER A 11 7.29 15.00 -0.31
C SER A 11 7.35 13.64 0.39
N PHE A 12 6.55 12.67 -0.05
CA PHE A 12 6.50 11.34 0.56
C PHE A 12 7.48 10.39 -0.13
N ALA A 13 8.19 9.62 0.69
CA ALA A 13 8.98 8.49 0.28
C ALA A 13 8.18 7.18 0.41
N PHE A 14 8.64 6.13 -0.27
CA PHE A 14 8.07 4.80 -0.11
C PHE A 14 8.06 4.38 1.36
N GLY A 15 6.88 4.00 1.86
CA GLY A 15 6.69 3.61 3.25
C GLY A 15 6.23 4.74 4.17
N ASP A 16 6.26 5.99 3.72
CA ASP A 16 5.76 7.11 4.51
C ASP A 16 4.26 6.93 4.78
N ILE A 17 3.87 7.27 6.01
CA ILE A 17 2.49 7.12 6.46
C ILE A 17 1.83 8.47 6.48
N PHE A 18 0.61 8.52 5.94
CA PHE A 18 -0.20 9.72 5.96
C PHE A 18 -1.66 9.38 6.24
N GLN A 19 -2.37 10.37 6.76
CA GLN A 19 -3.81 10.34 6.92
C GLN A 19 -4.46 11.15 5.79
N TYR A 20 -5.53 10.60 5.23
CA TYR A 20 -6.41 11.27 4.29
C TYR A 20 -7.86 10.96 4.68
N GLY A 21 -8.61 12.00 5.04
CA GLY A 21 -9.93 11.85 5.66
C GLY A 21 -9.86 11.09 6.99
N ASP A 22 -10.67 10.04 7.12
CA ASP A 22 -10.78 9.17 8.30
C ASP A 22 -9.87 7.93 8.23
N LYS A 23 -8.98 7.87 7.22
CA LYS A 23 -8.19 6.69 6.91
C LYS A 23 -6.70 6.99 6.88
N GLU A 24 -5.94 5.96 7.21
CA GLU A 24 -4.49 5.98 7.19
C GLU A 24 -3.99 5.16 6.01
N TYR A 25 -2.89 5.61 5.43
CA TYR A 25 -2.34 5.11 4.19
C TYR A 25 -0.82 5.04 4.26
N ILE A 26 -0.24 4.09 3.53
CA ILE A 26 1.19 4.00 3.27
C ILE A 26 1.43 4.44 1.83
N PHE A 27 2.27 5.45 1.64
CA PHE A 27 2.71 5.89 0.33
C PHE A 27 3.57 4.81 -0.34
N LEU A 28 3.25 4.49 -1.59
CA LEU A 28 4.00 3.49 -2.37
C LEU A 28 4.74 4.13 -3.53
N ALA A 29 4.05 4.94 -4.33
CA ALA A 29 4.63 5.66 -5.45
C ALA A 29 3.64 6.71 -5.95
N GLU A 30 4.12 7.65 -6.74
CA GLU A 30 3.26 8.58 -7.48
C GLU A 30 3.69 8.68 -8.94
N THR A 31 2.72 9.08 -9.76
CA THR A 31 2.88 9.53 -11.15
C THR A 31 2.16 10.88 -11.27
N GLU A 32 2.23 11.53 -12.43
CA GLU A 32 1.54 12.80 -12.65
C GLU A 32 0.02 12.73 -12.37
N ASP A 33 -0.61 11.57 -12.65
CA ASP A 33 -2.07 11.40 -12.56
C ASP A 33 -2.53 10.52 -11.39
N ILE A 34 -1.65 9.68 -10.84
CA ILE A 34 -2.03 8.61 -9.90
C ILE A 34 -1.11 8.59 -8.70
N LEU A 35 -1.72 8.70 -7.51
CA LEU A 35 -1.11 8.38 -6.23
C LEU A 35 -1.39 6.90 -5.88
N TYR A 36 -0.32 6.11 -5.75
CA TYR A 36 -0.42 4.73 -5.27
C TYR A 36 -0.18 4.71 -3.76
N ALA A 37 -1.22 4.35 -3.01
CA ALA A 37 -1.14 4.20 -1.57
C ALA A 37 -1.87 2.93 -1.09
N ALA A 38 -1.26 2.20 -0.15
CA ALA A 38 -1.91 1.07 0.51
C ALA A 38 -2.71 1.58 1.71
N ARG A 39 -3.98 1.16 1.82
CA ARG A 39 -4.79 1.53 2.98
C ARG A 39 -4.36 0.70 4.19
N ILE A 40 -4.18 1.34 5.34
CA ILE A 40 -3.94 0.65 6.60
C ILE A 40 -5.28 0.29 7.24
N LEU A 41 -5.60 -1.01 7.23
CA LEU A 41 -6.82 -1.52 7.85
C LEU A 41 -6.71 -1.51 9.37
N ASN A 42 -7.84 -1.42 10.07
CA ASN A 42 -7.87 -1.65 11.51
C ASN A 42 -7.80 -3.16 11.84
N LYS A 43 -7.67 -3.51 13.12
CA LYS A 43 -7.55 -4.90 13.57
C LYS A 43 -8.76 -5.79 13.20
N GLU A 44 -9.97 -5.24 13.27
CA GLU A 44 -11.19 -5.97 12.93
C GLU A 44 -11.25 -6.30 11.43
N GLN A 45 -11.05 -5.28 10.59
CA GLN A 45 -10.96 -5.41 9.13
C GLN A 45 -9.86 -6.38 8.73
N THR A 46 -8.70 -6.30 9.39
CA THR A 46 -7.57 -7.20 9.18
C THR A 46 -7.95 -8.64 9.51
N THR A 47 -8.63 -8.86 10.63
CA THR A 47 -9.10 -10.20 11.04
C THR A 47 -10.07 -10.79 10.01
N ILE A 48 -11.01 -9.98 9.51
CA ILE A 48 -11.97 -10.41 8.48
C ILE A 48 -11.23 -10.78 7.19
N LEU A 49 -10.30 -9.93 6.75
CA LEU A 49 -9.49 -10.14 5.54
C LEU A 49 -8.67 -11.44 5.64
N THR A 50 -7.97 -11.65 6.76
CA THR A 50 -7.14 -12.84 6.98
C THR A 50 -8.00 -14.10 6.99
N LYS A 51 -9.09 -14.14 7.76
CA LYS A 51 -9.99 -15.31 7.80
C LYS A 51 -10.61 -15.61 6.43
N GLY A 52 -11.01 -14.57 5.70
CA GLY A 52 -11.55 -14.71 4.34
C GLY A 52 -10.52 -15.29 3.37
N THR A 53 -9.28 -14.80 3.44
CA THR A 53 -8.17 -15.29 2.61
C THR A 53 -7.83 -16.74 2.96
N GLU A 54 -7.72 -17.10 4.24
CA GLU A 54 -7.49 -18.48 4.68
C GLU A 54 -8.61 -19.43 4.24
N ALA A 55 -9.87 -19.00 4.35
CA ALA A 55 -11.01 -19.78 3.89
C ALA A 55 -10.96 -19.99 2.36
N ALA A 56 -10.57 -18.97 1.60
CA ALA A 56 -10.44 -19.05 0.15
C ALA A 56 -9.29 -20.01 -0.25
N ILE A 57 -8.13 -19.90 0.41
CA ILE A 57 -6.98 -20.80 0.20
C ILE A 57 -7.38 -22.26 0.47
N ARG A 58 -8.06 -22.52 1.59
CA ARG A 58 -8.53 -23.88 1.95
C ARG A 58 -9.50 -24.46 0.94
N ARG A 59 -10.34 -23.63 0.32
CA ARG A 59 -11.35 -24.06 -0.66
C ARG A 59 -10.79 -24.27 -2.06
N ASN A 60 -9.75 -23.53 -2.46
CA ASN A 60 -9.16 -23.60 -3.79
C ASN A 60 -7.63 -23.40 -3.73
N SER A 61 -6.88 -24.50 -3.57
CA SER A 61 -5.41 -24.48 -3.55
C SER A 61 -4.78 -24.04 -4.88
N LEU A 62 -5.49 -24.18 -6.00
CA LEU A 62 -4.98 -23.91 -7.35
C LEU A 62 -5.10 -22.43 -7.79
N MET A 63 -5.71 -21.55 -6.97
CA MET A 63 -5.96 -20.15 -7.33
C MET A 63 -5.31 -19.13 -6.38
N LEU A 64 -4.29 -19.54 -5.62
CA LEU A 64 -3.52 -18.63 -4.75
C LEU A 64 -2.97 -17.40 -5.51
N ASP A 65 -2.61 -17.58 -6.77
CA ASP A 65 -2.13 -16.53 -7.67
C ASP A 65 -3.23 -15.58 -8.17
N ASN A 66 -4.49 -16.02 -8.13
CA ASN A 66 -5.67 -15.27 -8.57
C ASN A 66 -6.47 -14.68 -7.39
N LEU A 67 -6.01 -14.87 -6.16
CA LEU A 67 -6.59 -14.17 -5.02
C LEU A 67 -6.38 -12.67 -5.24
N THR A 68 -7.48 -11.96 -5.40
CA THR A 68 -7.54 -10.49 -5.58
C THR A 68 -7.10 -9.73 -4.33
N TYR A 69 -6.84 -10.44 -3.23
CA TYR A 69 -6.40 -9.90 -1.96
C TYR A 69 -4.87 -9.91 -1.92
N SER A 70 -4.30 -8.72 -2.04
CA SER A 70 -2.90 -8.47 -1.76
C SER A 70 -2.82 -7.63 -0.49
N PHE A 71 -2.06 -8.10 0.50
CA PHE A 71 -1.87 -7.40 1.77
C PHE A 71 -0.63 -7.86 2.52
N VAL A 72 -0.14 -7.02 3.43
CA VAL A 72 0.93 -7.34 4.39
C VAL A 72 0.43 -7.05 5.80
N ILE A 73 0.59 -8.02 6.71
CA ILE A 73 0.34 -7.79 8.15
C ILE A 73 1.57 -7.09 8.73
N LEU A 74 1.35 -5.90 9.26
CA LEU A 74 2.40 -5.02 9.76
C LEU A 74 2.92 -5.47 11.13
N GLN A 75 4.24 -5.33 11.31
CA GLN A 75 4.98 -5.68 12.51
C GLN A 75 5.49 -4.46 13.28
N THR A 76 5.52 -3.29 12.63
CA THR A 76 5.81 -2.00 13.25
C THR A 76 4.92 -1.81 14.48
N ARG A 77 5.53 -1.42 15.60
CA ARG A 77 4.91 -1.48 16.94
C ARG A 77 3.56 -0.77 16.99
N GLU A 78 3.46 0.40 16.40
CA GLU A 78 2.28 1.27 16.35
C GLU A 78 1.17 0.71 15.46
N LEU A 79 1.51 -0.18 14.53
CA LEU A 79 0.63 -0.72 13.50
C LEU A 79 0.44 -2.24 13.62
N ARG A 80 0.89 -2.83 14.73
CA ARG A 80 0.89 -4.27 14.91
C ARG A 80 -0.52 -4.85 14.72
N GLU A 81 -0.61 -5.98 14.04
CA GLU A 81 -1.88 -6.69 13.73
C GLU A 81 -2.81 -5.94 12.76
N ARG A 82 -2.32 -4.87 12.14
CA ARG A 82 -3.00 -4.16 11.06
C ARG A 82 -2.46 -4.60 9.72
N ALA A 83 -3.26 -4.46 8.67
CA ALA A 83 -2.85 -4.82 7.32
C ALA A 83 -2.64 -3.58 6.44
N ALA A 84 -1.52 -3.55 5.71
CA ALA A 84 -1.39 -2.75 4.50
C ALA A 84 -2.14 -3.47 3.37
N TYR A 85 -3.25 -2.91 2.88
CA TYR A 85 -4.13 -3.53 1.88
C TYR A 85 -4.00 -2.85 0.51
N PHE A 86 -3.69 -3.63 -0.52
CA PHE A 86 -3.31 -3.12 -1.84
C PHE A 86 -4.43 -3.09 -2.88
N ALA A 87 -5.60 -3.73 -2.66
CA ALA A 87 -6.63 -3.84 -3.70
C ALA A 87 -7.31 -2.50 -4.10
N SER A 88 -7.09 -1.45 -3.31
CA SER A 88 -7.55 -0.08 -3.55
C SER A 88 -6.46 0.87 -4.04
N THR A 89 -5.22 0.40 -4.25
CA THR A 89 -4.11 1.26 -4.73
C THR A 89 -4.46 1.93 -6.06
N GLY A 90 -4.38 3.26 -6.09
CA GLY A 90 -4.68 4.08 -7.28
C GLY A 90 -6.17 4.15 -7.67
N LYS A 91 -7.08 3.59 -6.86
CA LYS A 91 -8.54 3.72 -7.06
C LYS A 91 -9.19 4.80 -6.20
N ASP A 92 -8.57 5.11 -5.07
CA ASP A 92 -9.01 6.22 -4.23
C ASP A 92 -8.70 7.53 -4.96
N ARG A 93 -9.74 8.34 -5.19
CA ARG A 93 -9.56 9.71 -5.66
C ARG A 93 -9.12 10.54 -4.46
N PHE A 94 -7.85 10.93 -4.46
CA PHE A 94 -7.32 11.88 -3.49
C PHE A 94 -7.72 13.28 -3.93
N ASP A 95 -9.01 13.59 -3.73
CA ASP A 95 -9.58 14.88 -4.04
C ASP A 95 -9.20 15.86 -2.91
N GLY A 96 -8.19 16.68 -3.16
CA GLY A 96 -7.79 17.77 -2.26
C GLY A 96 -6.45 17.56 -1.53
N PRO A 97 -5.78 18.65 -1.13
CA PRO A 97 -4.35 18.65 -0.82
C PRO A 97 -3.98 18.26 0.62
N ILE A 98 -4.93 17.88 1.47
CA ILE A 98 -4.65 17.72 2.91
C ILE A 98 -4.27 16.26 3.20
N PHE A 99 -3.02 15.95 2.92
CA PHE A 99 -2.34 14.78 3.45
C PHE A 99 -1.69 15.17 4.78
N THR A 100 -2.12 14.53 5.87
CA THR A 100 -1.49 14.76 7.18
C THR A 100 -0.44 13.68 7.41
N PRO A 101 0.87 13.99 7.37
CA PRO A 101 1.90 13.00 7.66
C PRO A 101 1.73 12.46 9.09
N LEU A 102 1.91 11.15 9.24
CA LEU A 102 1.97 10.51 10.56
C LEU A 102 3.43 10.21 10.89
N ASN A 103 3.85 10.57 12.10
CA ASN A 103 5.22 10.34 12.58
C ASN A 103 5.40 8.89 13.05
N ILE A 104 5.22 7.94 12.13
CA ILE A 104 5.38 6.50 12.35
C ILE A 104 6.30 5.99 11.23
N GLU A 105 7.45 5.46 11.62
CA GLU A 105 8.42 4.88 10.70
C GLU A 105 8.21 3.37 10.62
N LEU A 106 8.02 2.85 9.40
CA LEU A 106 7.88 1.41 9.19
C LEU A 106 9.20 0.69 9.43
N SER A 107 9.11 -0.51 10.02
CA SER A 107 10.28 -1.37 10.16
C SER A 107 10.78 -1.86 8.79
N LYS A 108 12.06 -2.22 8.71
CA LYS A 108 12.66 -2.78 7.47
C LYS A 108 11.92 -4.03 7.00
N GLU A 109 11.42 -4.85 7.93
CA GLU A 109 10.65 -6.06 7.63
C GLU A 109 9.33 -5.72 6.95
N ASP A 110 8.62 -4.70 7.42
CA ASP A 110 7.38 -4.23 6.80
C ASP A 110 7.63 -3.63 5.42
N LEU A 111 8.63 -2.77 5.29
CA LEU A 111 9.04 -2.18 4.00
C LEU A 111 9.38 -3.26 2.97
N LYS A 112 10.18 -4.25 3.37
CA LYS A 112 10.53 -5.40 2.53
C LYS A 112 9.31 -6.23 2.18
N GLY A 113 8.43 -6.51 3.15
CA GLY A 113 7.19 -7.25 2.94
C GLY A 113 6.28 -6.57 1.92
N ILE A 114 6.12 -5.25 2.04
CA ILE A 114 5.33 -4.42 1.11
C ILE A 114 5.92 -4.48 -0.30
N LYS A 115 7.24 -4.27 -0.44
CA LYS A 115 7.91 -4.35 -1.75
C LYS A 115 7.77 -5.73 -2.39
N ASP A 116 7.97 -6.79 -1.61
CA ASP A 116 7.84 -8.17 -2.06
C ASP A 116 6.42 -8.49 -2.52
N GLU A 117 5.42 -8.08 -1.74
CA GLU A 117 4.01 -8.29 -2.05
C GLU A 117 3.62 -7.58 -3.36
N ILE A 118 4.04 -6.32 -3.54
CA ILE A 118 3.80 -5.55 -4.78
C ILE A 118 4.44 -6.24 -5.99
N THR A 119 5.72 -6.61 -5.89
CA THR A 119 6.49 -7.11 -7.04
C THR A 119 6.08 -8.52 -7.44
N LYS A 120 5.81 -9.41 -6.47
CA LYS A 120 5.54 -10.83 -6.70
C LYS A 120 4.09 -11.13 -7.06
N LYS A 121 3.10 -10.36 -6.58
CA LYS A 121 1.68 -10.68 -6.81
C LYS A 121 1.20 -10.27 -8.19
N LYS A 122 0.50 -11.17 -8.89
CA LYS A 122 -0.03 -10.90 -10.25
C LYS A 122 -1.13 -9.83 -10.28
N CYS A 123 -1.89 -9.69 -9.20
CA CYS A 123 -3.04 -8.79 -9.11
C CYS A 123 -2.69 -7.32 -8.86
N VAL A 124 -1.40 -6.99 -8.70
CA VAL A 124 -0.92 -5.61 -8.51
C VAL A 124 -0.55 -4.98 -9.87
N SER A 125 -0.86 -3.70 -10.04
CA SER A 125 -0.59 -2.94 -11.27
C SER A 125 0.86 -3.05 -11.73
N LEU A 126 1.08 -3.37 -13.01
CA LEU A 126 2.42 -3.42 -13.60
C LEU A 126 3.17 -2.09 -13.44
N LYS A 127 2.46 -0.96 -13.57
CA LYS A 127 3.09 0.36 -13.42
C LYS A 127 3.63 0.57 -12.00
N LEU A 128 2.87 0.16 -10.99
CA LEU A 128 3.32 0.25 -9.60
C LEU A 128 4.55 -0.65 -9.36
N LYS A 129 4.57 -1.86 -9.92
CA LYS A 129 5.75 -2.74 -9.84
C LYS A 129 7.00 -2.10 -10.40
N GLU A 130 6.89 -1.47 -11.58
CA GLU A 130 8.01 -0.78 -12.21
C GLU A 130 8.52 0.41 -11.37
N LEU A 131 7.62 1.11 -10.68
CA LEU A 131 7.98 2.24 -9.82
C LEU A 131 8.71 1.80 -8.53
N VAL A 132 8.41 0.61 -8.00
CA VAL A 132 8.97 0.17 -6.70
C VAL A 132 10.11 -0.83 -6.79
N LYS A 133 10.38 -1.43 -7.96
CA LYS A 133 11.34 -2.53 -8.11
C LYS A 133 12.76 -2.18 -7.66
N ASP A 134 13.18 -0.94 -7.89
CA ASP A 134 14.56 -0.47 -7.67
C ASP A 134 14.75 0.28 -6.34
N ILE A 135 13.71 0.34 -5.49
CA ILE A 135 13.79 0.99 -4.17
C ILE A 135 14.70 0.17 -3.24
N ASP A 136 15.70 0.81 -2.64
CA ASP A 136 16.57 0.19 -1.63
C ASP A 136 15.92 0.23 -0.23
N ILE A 137 16.03 -0.84 0.56
CA ILE A 137 15.31 -1.05 1.84
C ILE A 137 16.28 -1.26 3.02
#